data_AF-A0A497R901-F1
#
_entry.id   AF-A0A497R901-F1
#
_cell.length_a   1.000
_cell.length_b   1.000
_cell.length_c   1.000
_cell.angle_alpha   90.00
_cell.angle_beta   90.00
_cell.angle_gamma   90.00
#
_symmetry.space_group_name_H-M   'P 1'
#
loop_
_entity.id
_entity.type
_entity.pdbx_description
1 polymer ?
#
loop_
_entity_poly.entity_id
_entity_poly.type
_entity_poly.pdbx_seq_one_letter_code
_entity_poly.pdbx_strand_id
1 'polypeptide(L)'
;MSDMTELQILALKDEQVEKILKYRKAQEGFKLLERPTEPEYEAELEKDVTFYSVGSLNGYRFTKVEEANAVSHAIREAMPSLVYYSRYSSSPRVLSKMDSYDRKEASTSVSSEKFFSPALVEAAKQIEKRNDEAKKGYAEQKAEYEKYVEDVQWLIDEVWNRVFEIRRKYEKLARLQTDYSEYLVLANNDEKIATAFMKKANAITDEELKIIKGKKIN
;
A
#
# COMPACT_ATOMS: atom_id res chain seq x y z
N MET A 1 -33.42 -1.87 -0.23
CA MET A 1 -33.75 -0.67 0.56
C MET A 1 -35.06 -0.02 0.13
N SER A 2 -35.54 -0.28 -1.09
CA SER A 2 -36.79 0.27 -1.65
C SER A 2 -38.02 0.02 -0.78
N ASP A 3 -38.04 -1.06 0.01
CA ASP A 3 -39.14 -1.40 0.91
C ASP A 3 -39.02 -0.79 2.31
N MET A 4 -37.92 -0.09 2.62
CA MET A 4 -37.71 0.55 3.92
C MET A 4 -38.20 2.00 3.90
N THR A 5 -38.90 2.40 4.96
CA THR A 5 -39.26 3.81 5.18
C THR A 5 -38.04 4.65 5.52
N GLU A 6 -38.13 5.97 5.33
CA GLU A 6 -37.02 6.88 5.67
C GLU A 6 -36.63 6.80 7.15
N LEU A 7 -37.60 6.64 8.07
CA LEU A 7 -37.32 6.50 9.50
C LEU A 7 -36.59 5.19 9.83
N GLN A 8 -36.95 4.09 9.15
CA GLN A 8 -36.21 2.84 9.29
C GLN A 8 -34.77 2.96 8.78
N ILE A 9 -34.55 3.67 7.68
CA ILE A 9 -33.20 3.92 7.15
C ILE A 9 -32.41 4.86 8.08
N LEU A 10 -33.04 5.89 8.62
CA LEU A 10 -32.44 6.81 9.58
C LEU A 10 -31.94 6.07 10.84
N ALA A 11 -32.72 5.10 11.31
CA ALA A 11 -32.41 4.29 12.48
C ALA A 11 -31.34 3.21 12.25
N LEU A 12 -30.88 3.00 11.01
CA LEU A 12 -29.84 2.01 10.72
C LEU A 12 -28.50 2.43 11.35
N LYS A 13 -27.87 1.47 12.04
CA LYS A 13 -26.45 1.52 12.39
C LYS A 13 -25.59 1.10 11.21
N ASP A 14 -24.34 1.54 11.20
CA ASP A 14 -23.42 1.29 10.09
C ASP A 14 -23.20 -0.23 9.87
N GLU A 15 -23.16 -1.05 10.93
CA GLU A 15 -23.05 -2.50 10.80
C GLU A 15 -24.29 -3.13 10.13
N GLN A 16 -25.46 -2.52 10.28
CA GLN A 16 -26.68 -2.96 9.62
C GLN A 16 -26.68 -2.57 8.14
N VAL A 17 -26.14 -1.39 7.81
CA VAL A 17 -25.93 -0.96 6.41
C VAL A 17 -24.97 -1.93 5.71
N GLU A 18 -23.87 -2.32 6.36
CA GLU A 18 -22.93 -3.30 5.83
C GLU A 18 -23.58 -4.68 5.60
N LYS A 19 -24.48 -5.12 6.47
CA LYS A 19 -25.27 -6.35 6.25
C LYS A 19 -26.17 -6.23 5.01
N ILE A 20 -26.83 -5.09 4.82
CA ILE A 20 -27.65 -4.83 3.63
C ILE A 20 -26.78 -4.83 2.38
N LEU A 21 -25.59 -4.24 2.43
CA LEU A 21 -24.63 -4.27 1.33
C LEU A 21 -24.22 -5.70 0.96
N LYS A 22 -23.84 -6.53 1.94
CA LYS A 22 -23.50 -7.94 1.70
C LYS A 22 -24.67 -8.69 1.06
N TYR A 23 -25.90 -8.47 1.56
CA TYR A 23 -27.10 -9.08 1.00
C TYR A 23 -27.32 -8.65 -0.46
N ARG A 24 -27.26 -7.35 -0.75
CA ARG A 24 -27.43 -6.86 -2.13
C ARG A 24 -26.34 -7.35 -3.07
N LYS A 25 -25.08 -7.37 -2.64
CA LYS A 25 -23.97 -7.93 -3.43
C LYS A 25 -24.27 -9.38 -3.82
N ALA A 26 -24.78 -10.18 -2.89
CA ALA A 26 -25.19 -11.55 -3.17
C ALA A 26 -26.40 -11.63 -4.12
N GLN A 27 -27.39 -10.74 -4.00
CA GLN A 27 -28.53 -10.67 -4.93
C GLN A 27 -28.13 -10.35 -6.36
N GLU A 28 -27.16 -9.44 -6.54
CA GLU A 28 -26.60 -9.08 -7.85
C GLU A 28 -25.59 -10.13 -8.38
N GLY A 29 -25.39 -11.24 -7.65
CA GLY A 29 -24.56 -12.36 -8.07
C GLY A 29 -23.06 -12.20 -7.81
N PHE A 30 -22.63 -11.19 -7.05
CA PHE A 30 -21.23 -11.03 -6.69
C PHE A 30 -20.79 -12.02 -5.61
N LYS A 31 -19.64 -12.66 -5.82
CA LYS A 31 -18.96 -13.44 -4.78
C LYS A 31 -18.52 -12.49 -3.66
N LEU A 32 -18.79 -12.84 -2.42
CA LEU A 32 -18.31 -12.06 -1.27
C LEU A 32 -16.82 -12.34 -1.07
N LEU A 33 -15.99 -11.36 -1.41
CA LEU A 33 -14.56 -11.41 -1.15
C LEU A 33 -14.23 -10.60 0.09
N GLU A 34 -13.37 -11.16 0.93
CA GLU A 34 -12.78 -10.46 2.06
C GLU A 34 -11.49 -9.78 1.61
N ARG A 35 -11.16 -8.67 2.28
CA ARG A 35 -9.90 -7.99 2.04
C ARG A 35 -8.77 -8.96 2.41
N PRO A 36 -7.83 -9.24 1.49
CA PRO A 36 -6.74 -10.14 1.80
C PRO A 36 -5.84 -9.55 2.88
N THR A 37 -5.37 -10.41 3.78
CA THR A 37 -4.42 -10.05 4.84
C THR A 37 -3.01 -10.25 4.31
N GLU A 38 -2.13 -9.30 4.57
CA GLU A 38 -0.72 -9.43 4.20
C GLU A 38 -0.10 -10.59 4.98
N PRO A 39 0.60 -11.53 4.31
CA PRO A 39 1.20 -12.67 4.98
C PRO A 39 2.40 -12.23 5.82
N GLU A 40 2.67 -12.98 6.88
CA GLU A 40 3.94 -12.87 7.60
C GLU A 40 5.03 -13.57 6.79
N TYR A 41 6.14 -12.88 6.56
CA TYR A 41 7.29 -13.42 5.85
C TYR A 41 8.25 -14.09 6.83
N GLU A 42 8.86 -15.20 6.40
CA GLU A 42 9.95 -15.81 7.15
C GLU A 42 11.15 -14.85 7.16
N ALA A 43 11.80 -14.73 8.32
CA ALA A 43 12.98 -13.88 8.45
C ALA A 43 14.11 -14.38 7.54
N GLU A 44 14.71 -13.47 6.78
CA GLU A 44 15.88 -13.78 5.98
C GLU A 44 17.04 -14.21 6.89
N LEU A 45 17.79 -15.22 6.45
CA LEU A 45 18.98 -15.64 7.16
C LEU A 45 20.10 -14.62 6.96
N GLU A 46 20.87 -14.38 8.02
CA GLU A 46 22.08 -13.59 7.90
C GLU A 46 23.21 -14.39 7.24
N LYS A 47 23.95 -13.71 6.37
CA LYS A 47 25.17 -14.26 5.78
C LYS A 47 26.24 -14.42 6.85
N ASP A 48 26.78 -15.63 6.98
CA ASP A 48 27.60 -16.08 8.11
C ASP A 48 29.10 -16.20 7.79
N VAL A 49 29.50 -16.10 6.52
CA VAL A 49 30.91 -16.21 6.10
C VAL A 49 31.37 -14.93 5.42
N THR A 50 32.50 -14.38 5.88
CA THR A 50 33.16 -13.25 5.22
C THR A 50 34.24 -13.77 4.29
N PHE A 51 34.22 -13.30 3.04
CA PHE A 51 35.28 -13.54 2.07
C PHE A 51 35.91 -12.23 1.64
N TYR A 52 37.18 -12.29 1.24
CA TYR A 52 37.96 -11.14 0.80
C TYR A 52 38.34 -11.29 -0.66
N SER A 53 38.27 -10.20 -1.42
CA SER A 53 38.58 -10.15 -2.85
C SER A 53 39.71 -9.17 -3.11
N VAL A 54 40.58 -9.48 -4.06
CA VAL A 54 41.57 -8.55 -4.61
C VAL A 54 41.07 -8.12 -5.98
N GLY A 55 40.97 -6.81 -6.24
CA GLY A 55 40.34 -6.29 -7.47
C GLY A 55 40.90 -6.84 -8.79
N SER A 56 42.17 -7.26 -8.81
CA SER A 56 42.85 -7.83 -9.98
C SER A 56 42.62 -9.34 -10.16
N LEU A 57 41.94 -9.99 -9.21
CA LEU A 57 41.65 -11.42 -9.19
C LEU A 57 40.14 -11.67 -9.26
N ASN A 58 39.57 -11.39 -10.43
CA ASN A 58 38.16 -11.65 -10.68
C ASN A 58 37.83 -13.15 -10.52
N GLY A 59 36.79 -13.44 -9.75
CA GLY A 59 36.29 -14.81 -9.53
C GLY A 59 36.98 -15.59 -8.41
N TYR A 60 38.05 -15.07 -7.80
CA TYR A 60 38.74 -15.71 -6.68
C TYR A 60 38.52 -14.92 -5.39
N ARG A 61 38.40 -15.66 -4.29
CA ARG A 61 38.17 -15.08 -2.95
C ARG A 61 39.02 -15.80 -1.90
N PHE A 62 39.39 -15.07 -0.86
CA PHE A 62 40.17 -15.54 0.28
C PHE A 62 39.26 -15.67 1.50
N THR A 63 39.52 -16.66 2.35
CA THR A 63 38.82 -16.84 3.64
C THR A 63 39.44 -16.01 4.77
N LYS A 64 40.67 -15.52 4.55
CA LYS A 64 41.43 -14.72 5.51
C LYS A 64 41.90 -13.43 4.86
N VAL A 65 41.85 -12.33 5.61
CA VAL A 65 42.25 -11.01 5.14
C VAL A 65 43.76 -10.93 4.93
N GLU A 66 44.54 -11.65 5.75
CA GLU A 66 46.01 -11.69 5.68
C GLU A 66 46.47 -12.29 4.35
N GLU A 67 45.80 -13.35 3.88
CA GLU A 67 46.10 -14.00 2.61
C GLU A 67 45.75 -13.09 1.42
N ALA A 68 44.59 -12.42 1.48
CA ALA A 68 44.21 -11.43 0.46
C ALA A 68 45.19 -10.25 0.39
N ASN A 69 45.63 -9.74 1.54
CA ASN A 69 46.63 -8.67 1.64
C ASN A 69 47.99 -9.10 1.09
N ALA A 70 48.45 -10.32 1.41
CA ALA A 70 49.70 -10.84 0.90
C ALA A 70 49.69 -10.95 -0.64
N VAL A 71 48.59 -11.46 -1.22
CA VAL A 71 48.44 -11.57 -2.67
C VAL A 71 48.29 -10.20 -3.33
N SER A 72 47.52 -9.29 -2.75
CA SER A 72 47.43 -7.89 -3.20
C SER A 72 48.81 -7.23 -3.27
N HIS A 73 49.63 -7.43 -2.23
CA HIS A 73 50.99 -6.90 -2.17
C HIS A 73 51.88 -7.51 -3.26
N ALA A 74 51.87 -8.84 -3.40
CA ALA A 74 52.66 -9.53 -4.42
C ALA A 74 52.28 -9.09 -5.86
N ILE A 75 50.99 -8.92 -6.14
CA ILE A 75 50.52 -8.39 -7.43
C ILE A 75 51.06 -6.96 -7.64
N ARG A 76 51.01 -6.12 -6.62
CA ARG A 76 51.51 -4.74 -6.69
C ARG A 76 53.01 -4.68 -6.97
N GLU A 77 53.80 -5.53 -6.32
CA GLU A 77 55.25 -5.63 -6.54
C GLU A 77 55.61 -6.19 -7.92
N ALA A 78 54.87 -7.19 -8.39
CA ALA A 78 55.10 -7.79 -9.70
C ALA A 78 54.61 -6.92 -10.87
N MET A 79 53.66 -6.00 -10.61
CA MET A 79 52.99 -5.17 -11.63
C MET A 79 53.94 -4.50 -12.64
N PRO A 80 55.09 -3.93 -12.26
CA PRO A 80 56.02 -3.31 -13.21
C PRO A 80 56.67 -4.29 -14.21
N SER A 81 56.68 -5.58 -13.87
CA SER A 81 57.32 -6.65 -14.66
C SER A 81 56.33 -7.46 -15.48
N LEU A 82 55.02 -7.24 -15.33
CA LEU A 82 54.00 -7.99 -16.05
C LEU A 82 54.04 -7.66 -17.55
N VAL A 83 54.01 -8.72 -18.35
CA VAL A 83 53.83 -8.67 -19.79
C VAL A 83 52.53 -9.38 -20.15
N TYR A 84 51.78 -8.82 -21.09
CA TYR A 84 50.59 -9.45 -21.64
C TYR A 84 50.80 -9.74 -23.12
N TYR A 85 50.08 -10.73 -23.65
CA TYR A 85 50.03 -10.94 -25.09
C TYR A 85 48.71 -10.40 -25.62
N SER A 86 48.77 -9.65 -26.72
CA SER A 86 47.59 -9.31 -27.50
C SER A 86 47.55 -10.19 -28.75
N ARG A 87 46.37 -10.69 -29.12
CA ARG A 87 46.15 -11.35 -30.41
C ARG A 87 45.08 -10.57 -31.19
N TYR A 88 45.51 -9.77 -32.15
CA TYR A 88 44.62 -9.23 -33.18
C TYR A 88 44.68 -10.16 -34.40
N SER A 89 43.62 -10.95 -34.58
CA SER A 89 43.42 -11.91 -35.70
C SER A 89 44.66 -12.76 -36.02
N SER A 90 44.86 -13.14 -37.28
CA SER A 90 45.87 -14.07 -37.82
C SER A 90 47.35 -13.66 -37.59
N SER A 91 47.61 -12.66 -36.76
CA SER A 91 48.94 -12.12 -36.46
C SER A 91 49.73 -13.01 -35.47
N PRO A 92 51.08 -12.99 -35.54
CA PRO A 92 51.93 -13.67 -34.56
C PRO A 92 51.72 -13.08 -33.15
N ARG A 93 51.90 -13.93 -32.13
CA ARG A 93 51.80 -13.50 -30.73
C ARG A 93 52.97 -12.57 -30.38
N VAL A 94 52.66 -11.34 -29.98
CA VAL A 94 53.65 -10.36 -29.49
C VAL A 94 53.45 -10.19 -27.98
N LEU A 95 54.55 -10.22 -27.22
CA LEU A 95 54.57 -9.87 -25.80
C LEU A 95 54.79 -8.36 -25.66
N SER A 96 53.87 -7.69 -24.99
CA SER A 96 53.94 -6.26 -24.68
C SER A 96 54.00 -6.05 -23.18
N LYS A 97 54.76 -5.06 -22.73
CA LYS A 97 54.72 -4.60 -21.33
C LYS A 97 53.39 -3.88 -21.09
N MET A 98 52.82 -4.01 -19.88
CA MET A 98 51.67 -3.19 -19.50
C MET A 98 52.07 -1.72 -19.41
N ASP A 99 51.40 -0.87 -20.19
CA ASP A 99 51.62 0.56 -20.13
C ASP A 99 51.06 1.14 -18.82
N SER A 100 51.47 2.38 -18.51
CA SER A 100 51.10 3.03 -17.25
C SER A 100 49.59 3.25 -17.08
N TYR A 101 48.84 3.27 -18.18
CA TYR A 101 47.38 3.39 -18.21
C TYR A 101 46.72 2.07 -17.75
N ASP A 102 47.10 0.93 -18.32
CA ASP A 102 46.56 -0.39 -17.97
C ASP A 102 46.86 -0.77 -16.50
N ARG A 103 47.99 -0.28 -15.97
CA ARG A 103 48.36 -0.44 -14.55
C ARG A 103 47.43 0.31 -13.59
N LYS A 104 46.73 1.36 -14.03
CA LYS A 104 45.74 2.08 -13.22
C LYS A 104 44.39 1.37 -13.16
N GLU A 105 44.07 0.56 -14.19
CA GLU A 105 42.84 -0.26 -14.20
C GLU A 105 42.98 -1.54 -13.36
N ALA A 106 44.21 -2.03 -13.15
CA ALA A 106 44.50 -3.15 -12.27
C ALA A 106 44.34 -2.75 -10.79
N SER A 107 43.13 -2.89 -10.26
CA SER A 107 42.87 -2.62 -8.84
C SER A 107 43.53 -3.67 -7.95
N THR A 108 44.43 -3.27 -7.06
CA THR A 108 45.00 -4.15 -6.03
C THR A 108 44.31 -3.99 -4.68
N SER A 109 43.19 -3.25 -4.61
CA SER A 109 42.47 -3.07 -3.35
C SER A 109 41.91 -4.39 -2.84
N VAL A 110 41.98 -4.59 -1.53
CA VAL A 110 41.29 -5.69 -0.83
C VAL A 110 39.93 -5.19 -0.37
N SER A 111 38.87 -5.92 -0.70
CA SER A 111 37.51 -5.68 -0.20
C SER A 111 36.97 -6.93 0.48
N SER A 112 35.96 -6.77 1.32
CA SER A 112 35.27 -7.88 1.99
C SER A 112 33.80 -7.91 1.62
N GLU A 113 33.24 -9.11 1.50
CA GLU A 113 31.82 -9.33 1.26
C GLU A 113 31.36 -10.55 2.07
N LYS A 114 30.13 -10.49 2.61
CA LYS A 114 29.53 -11.62 3.33
C LYS A 114 28.75 -12.52 2.37
N PHE A 115 28.78 -13.83 2.64
CA PHE A 115 28.14 -14.90 1.89
C PHE A 115 27.50 -15.92 2.84
N PHE A 116 26.57 -16.71 2.31
CA PHE A 116 26.09 -17.90 3.01
C PHE A 116 27.12 -19.02 2.94
N SER A 117 27.36 -19.67 4.08
CA SER A 117 28.07 -20.95 4.11
C SER A 117 27.29 -22.01 3.33
N PRO A 118 27.96 -23.06 2.81
CA PRO A 118 27.29 -24.18 2.15
C PRO A 118 26.17 -24.80 2.99
N ALA A 119 26.28 -24.75 4.33
CA ALA A 119 25.26 -25.23 5.26
C ALA A 119 23.98 -24.38 5.25
N LEU A 120 24.08 -23.08 5.00
CA LEU A 120 22.93 -22.16 5.00
C LEU A 120 22.34 -21.89 3.61
N VAL A 121 23.07 -22.18 2.53
CA VAL A 121 22.62 -21.86 1.16
C VAL A 121 21.26 -22.45 0.83
N GLU A 122 21.02 -23.72 1.15
CA GLU A 122 19.73 -24.35 0.81
C GLU A 122 18.59 -23.79 1.67
N ALA A 123 18.84 -23.58 2.96
CA ALA A 123 17.85 -22.97 3.86
C ALA A 123 17.47 -21.55 3.41
N ALA A 124 18.47 -20.73 3.05
CA ALA A 124 18.25 -19.37 2.55
C ALA A 124 17.41 -19.35 1.27
N LYS A 125 17.71 -20.25 0.30
CA LYS A 125 16.93 -20.39 -0.93
C LYS A 125 15.48 -20.80 -0.67
N GLN A 126 15.24 -21.70 0.26
CA GLN A 126 13.88 -22.16 0.57
C GLN A 126 13.07 -21.06 1.30
N ILE A 127 13.71 -20.24 2.13
CA ILE A 127 13.06 -19.06 2.74
C ILE A 127 12.71 -18.03 1.67
N GLU A 128 13.67 -17.66 0.82
CA GLU A 128 13.47 -16.73 -0.30
C GLU A 128 12.31 -17.19 -1.20
N LYS A 129 12.34 -18.46 -1.62
CA LYS A 129 11.28 -19.06 -2.45
C LYS A 129 9.90 -18.99 -1.78
N ARG A 130 9.79 -19.37 -0.50
CA ARG A 130 8.50 -19.33 0.22
C ARG A 130 7.97 -17.91 0.38
N ASN A 131 8.86 -16.95 0.69
CA ASN A 131 8.49 -15.54 0.78
C ASN A 131 8.04 -14.99 -0.58
N ASP A 132 8.71 -15.34 -1.67
CA ASP A 132 8.33 -14.94 -3.03
C ASP A 132 6.98 -15.54 -3.45
N GLU A 133 6.74 -16.82 -3.15
CA GLU A 133 5.45 -17.48 -3.39
C GLU A 133 4.33 -16.84 -2.58
N ALA A 134 4.57 -16.53 -1.29
CA ALA A 134 3.61 -15.84 -0.43
C ALA A 134 3.30 -14.43 -0.95
N LYS A 135 4.34 -13.67 -1.34
CA LYS A 135 4.20 -12.32 -1.89
C LYS A 135 3.41 -12.32 -3.19
N LYS A 136 3.69 -13.28 -4.08
CA LYS A 136 2.96 -13.44 -5.34
C LYS A 136 1.50 -13.81 -5.09
N GLY A 137 1.24 -14.79 -4.22
CA GLY A 137 -0.13 -15.19 -3.87
C GLY A 137 -0.93 -14.04 -3.24
N TYR A 138 -0.31 -13.25 -2.35
CA TYR A 138 -0.94 -12.06 -1.79
C TYR A 138 -1.25 -10.99 -2.86
N ALA A 139 -0.32 -10.74 -3.78
CA ALA A 139 -0.53 -9.77 -4.85
C ALA A 139 -1.68 -10.18 -5.79
N GLU A 140 -1.80 -11.47 -6.10
CA GLU A 140 -2.91 -12.01 -6.90
C GLU A 140 -4.27 -11.85 -6.18
N GLN A 141 -4.35 -12.22 -4.90
CA GLN A 141 -5.55 -12.02 -4.09
C GLN A 141 -5.93 -10.54 -3.94
N LYS A 142 -4.93 -9.68 -3.76
CA LYS A 142 -5.12 -8.23 -3.65
C LYS A 142 -5.68 -7.64 -4.94
N ALA A 143 -5.13 -8.02 -6.09
CA ALA A 143 -5.63 -7.57 -7.39
C ALA A 143 -7.06 -8.07 -7.65
N GLU A 144 -7.38 -9.32 -7.29
CA GLU A 144 -8.75 -9.86 -7.37
C GLU A 144 -9.72 -9.05 -6.49
N TYR A 145 -9.32 -8.76 -5.25
CA TYR A 145 -10.12 -7.98 -4.31
C TYR A 145 -10.32 -6.53 -4.77
N GLU A 146 -9.28 -5.87 -5.28
CA GLU A 146 -9.35 -4.50 -5.79
C GLU A 146 -10.32 -4.42 -6.98
N LYS A 147 -10.22 -5.34 -7.93
CA LYS A 147 -11.18 -5.46 -9.03
C LYS A 147 -12.60 -5.69 -8.53
N TYR A 148 -12.78 -6.59 -7.55
CA TYR A 148 -14.07 -6.81 -6.93
C TYR A 148 -14.67 -5.54 -6.32
N VAL A 149 -13.85 -4.74 -5.61
CA VAL A 149 -14.30 -3.46 -5.03
C VAL A 149 -14.75 -2.50 -6.13
N GLU A 150 -14.00 -2.39 -7.23
CA GLU A 150 -14.39 -1.58 -8.39
C GLU A 150 -15.73 -2.05 -8.98
N ASP A 151 -15.89 -3.36 -9.19
CA ASP A 151 -17.09 -3.95 -9.78
C ASP A 151 -18.35 -3.72 -8.92
N VAL A 152 -18.21 -3.66 -7.59
CA VAL A 152 -19.33 -3.44 -6.65
C VAL A 152 -19.46 -2.00 -6.16
N GLN A 153 -18.60 -1.07 -6.60
CA GLN A 153 -18.56 0.29 -6.08
C GLN A 153 -19.88 1.04 -6.29
N TRP A 154 -20.52 0.86 -7.44
CA TRP A 154 -21.81 1.48 -7.74
C TRP A 154 -22.88 1.11 -6.71
N LEU A 155 -22.86 -0.13 -6.23
CA LEU A 155 -23.83 -0.64 -5.25
C LEU A 155 -23.51 -0.11 -3.84
N ILE A 156 -22.22 -0.01 -3.51
CA ILE A 156 -21.74 0.66 -2.28
C ILE A 156 -22.26 2.09 -2.26
N ASP A 157 -22.03 2.83 -3.35
CA ASP A 157 -22.44 4.22 -3.48
C ASP A 157 -23.96 4.36 -3.40
N GLU A 158 -24.72 3.53 -4.12
CA GLU A 158 -26.19 3.58 -4.10
C GLU A 158 -26.74 3.47 -2.67
N VAL A 159 -26.28 2.46 -1.92
CA VAL A 159 -26.74 2.20 -0.55
C VAL A 159 -26.33 3.31 0.40
N TRP A 160 -25.04 3.69 0.41
CA TRP A 160 -24.55 4.71 1.34
C TRP A 160 -25.08 6.09 1.02
N ASN A 161 -25.19 6.46 -0.26
CA ASN A 161 -25.78 7.74 -0.66
C ASN A 161 -27.22 7.85 -0.16
N ARG A 162 -28.02 6.78 -0.26
CA ARG A 162 -29.39 6.80 0.24
C ARG A 162 -29.45 6.99 1.76
N VAL A 163 -28.57 6.32 2.50
CA VAL A 163 -28.44 6.48 3.96
C VAL A 163 -28.04 7.91 4.32
N PHE A 164 -27.04 8.46 3.64
CA PHE A 164 -26.54 9.81 3.91
C PHE A 164 -27.54 10.89 3.53
N GLU A 165 -28.24 10.74 2.40
CA GLU A 165 -29.30 11.65 1.96
C GLU A 165 -30.37 11.77 3.07
N ILE A 166 -30.85 10.64 3.58
CA ILE A 166 -31.85 10.60 4.64
C ILE A 166 -31.29 11.18 5.94
N ARG A 167 -30.11 10.74 6.40
CA ARG A 167 -29.49 11.29 7.62
C ARG A 167 -29.34 12.82 7.54
N ARG A 168 -28.86 13.35 6.41
CA ARG A 168 -28.73 14.81 6.18
C ARG A 168 -30.07 15.53 6.17
N LYS A 169 -31.11 14.96 5.52
CA LYS A 169 -32.46 15.51 5.50
C LYS A 169 -33.00 15.68 6.93
N TYR A 170 -32.88 14.64 7.76
CA TYR A 170 -33.40 14.68 9.13
C TYR A 170 -32.54 15.54 10.06
N GLU A 171 -31.22 15.60 9.85
CA GLU A 171 -30.36 16.55 10.56
C GLU A 171 -30.75 18.01 10.25
N LYS A 172 -31.02 18.34 8.97
CA LYS A 172 -31.52 19.65 8.57
C LYS A 172 -32.85 19.97 9.26
N LEU A 173 -33.81 19.03 9.23
CA LEU A 173 -35.11 19.21 9.86
C LEU A 173 -35.00 19.43 11.37
N ALA A 174 -34.12 18.70 12.06
CA ALA A 174 -33.89 18.88 13.49
C ALA A 174 -33.34 20.26 13.83
N ARG A 175 -32.40 20.78 13.02
CA ARG A 175 -31.89 22.15 13.15
C ARG A 175 -33.00 23.18 12.94
N LEU A 176 -33.76 23.07 11.85
CA LEU A 176 -34.88 23.96 11.57
C LEU A 176 -35.96 23.91 12.67
N GLN A 177 -36.23 22.75 13.25
CA GLN A 177 -37.17 22.63 14.36
C GLN A 177 -36.67 23.33 15.62
N THR A 178 -35.36 23.31 15.87
CA THR A 178 -34.71 24.04 16.96
C THR A 178 -34.86 25.55 16.75
N ASP A 179 -34.48 26.06 15.58
CA ASP A 179 -34.62 27.48 15.22
C ASP A 179 -36.08 27.96 15.33
N TYR A 180 -37.03 27.15 14.86
CA TYR A 180 -38.45 27.49 14.97
C TYR A 180 -38.92 27.59 16.41
N SER A 181 -38.43 26.71 17.29
CA SER A 181 -38.74 26.73 18.71
C SER A 181 -38.20 28.00 19.38
N GLU A 182 -37.00 28.45 19.00
CA GLU A 182 -36.45 29.72 19.47
C GLU A 182 -37.26 30.93 18.97
N TYR A 183 -37.66 30.93 17.69
CA TYR A 183 -38.52 31.98 17.14
C TYR A 183 -39.90 32.03 17.78
N LEU A 184 -40.49 30.88 18.13
CA LEU A 184 -41.74 30.84 18.89
C LEU A 184 -41.60 31.51 20.25
N VAL A 185 -40.51 31.25 20.98
CA VAL A 185 -40.25 31.90 22.26
C VAL A 185 -40.09 33.42 22.08
N LEU A 186 -39.32 33.87 21.09
CA LEU A 186 -39.14 35.30 20.79
C LEU A 186 -40.43 35.99 20.34
N ALA A 187 -41.31 35.26 19.66
CA ALA A 187 -42.59 35.74 19.17
C ALA A 187 -43.72 35.68 20.23
N ASN A 188 -43.41 35.42 21.51
CA ASN A 188 -44.41 35.21 22.57
C ASN A 188 -45.43 34.11 22.21
N ASN A 189 -44.95 33.01 21.61
CA ASN A 189 -45.72 31.89 21.09
C ASN A 189 -46.70 32.24 19.94
N ASP A 190 -46.53 33.39 19.27
CA ASP A 190 -47.28 33.69 18.04
C ASP A 190 -46.68 32.92 16.84
N GLU A 191 -47.38 31.88 16.39
CA GLU A 191 -46.96 31.07 15.25
C GLU A 191 -46.82 31.86 13.94
N LYS A 192 -47.63 32.91 13.71
CA LYS A 192 -47.58 33.69 12.47
C LYS A 192 -46.29 34.49 12.43
N ILE A 193 -45.95 35.14 13.56
CA ILE A 193 -44.71 35.90 13.71
C ILE A 193 -43.49 34.97 13.63
N ALA A 194 -43.49 33.85 14.35
CA ALA A 194 -42.40 32.87 14.30
C ALA A 194 -42.22 32.28 12.88
N THR A 195 -43.32 32.01 12.16
CA THR A 195 -43.26 31.56 10.77
C THR A 195 -42.67 32.63 9.86
N ALA A 196 -43.00 33.91 10.07
CA ALA A 196 -42.43 35.01 9.31
C ALA A 196 -40.92 35.17 9.57
N PHE A 197 -40.46 35.01 10.81
CA PHE A 197 -39.03 34.98 11.14
C PHE A 197 -38.33 33.81 10.43
N MET A 198 -38.91 32.62 10.52
CA MET A 198 -38.35 31.41 9.92
C MET A 198 -38.19 31.54 8.40
N LYS A 199 -39.24 31.98 7.69
CA LYS A 199 -39.19 32.19 6.23
C LYS A 199 -38.21 33.29 5.82
N LYS A 200 -37.94 34.26 6.69
CA LYS A 200 -37.01 35.35 6.41
C LYS A 200 -35.55 34.96 6.63
N ALA A 201 -35.28 34.13 7.65
CA ALA A 201 -33.93 33.71 8.01
C ALA A 201 -33.45 32.49 7.22
N ASN A 202 -34.35 31.59 6.84
CA ASN A 202 -34.02 30.30 6.25
C ASN A 202 -34.69 30.11 4.89
N ALA A 203 -33.97 29.51 3.95
CA ALA A 203 -34.54 28.98 2.70
C ALA A 203 -35.28 27.67 2.99
N ILE A 204 -36.50 27.80 3.52
CA ILE A 204 -37.37 26.68 3.93
C ILE A 204 -38.53 26.50 2.94
N THR A 205 -38.84 25.25 2.59
CA THR A 205 -40.01 24.94 1.76
C THR A 205 -41.29 24.89 2.62
N ASP A 206 -42.46 25.03 1.98
CA ASP A 206 -43.73 24.90 2.71
C ASP A 206 -43.94 23.49 3.30
N GLU A 207 -43.33 22.46 2.71
CA GLU A 207 -43.36 21.09 3.23
C GLU A 207 -42.48 20.93 4.48
N GLU A 208 -41.25 21.43 4.44
CA GLU A 208 -40.36 21.46 5.61
C GLU A 208 -40.98 22.25 6.75
N LEU A 209 -41.62 23.38 6.44
CA LEU A 209 -42.34 24.19 7.42
C LEU A 209 -43.50 23.41 8.06
N LYS A 210 -44.28 22.64 7.29
CA LYS A 210 -45.33 21.78 7.84
C LYS A 210 -44.74 20.74 8.80
N ILE A 211 -43.63 20.12 8.42
CA ILE A 211 -42.97 19.09 9.23
C ILE A 211 -42.46 19.66 10.56
N ILE A 212 -41.74 20.79 10.56
CA ILE A 212 -41.20 21.35 11.81
C ILE A 212 -42.28 21.93 12.74
N LYS A 213 -43.42 22.35 12.19
CA LYS A 213 -44.59 22.80 12.96
C LYS A 213 -45.38 21.62 13.56
N GLY A 214 -45.44 20.50 12.85
CA GLY A 214 -46.05 19.25 13.33
C GLY A 214 -45.16 18.52 14.32
N LYS A 215 -45.32 18.80 15.63
CA LYS A 215 -44.61 18.19 16.77
C LYS A 215 -43.91 16.83 16.53
N LYS A 216 -42.59 16.84 16.79
CA LYS A 216 -41.61 15.76 17.03
C LYS A 216 -41.56 14.61 16.00
N ILE A 217 -40.53 14.68 15.15
CA ILE A 217 -39.88 13.50 14.59
C ILE A 217 -39.19 12.80 15.78
N ASN A 218 -39.84 11.77 16.35
CA ASN A 218 -39.25 10.83 17.30
C ASN A 218 -38.84 9.56 16.56
#